data_AF-A0A4Y3PWC5-F1
#
_entry.id   AF-A0A4Y3PWC5-F1
#
_cell.length_a   1.000
_cell.length_b   1.000
_cell.length_c   1.000
_cell.angle_alpha   90.00
_cell.angle_beta   90.00
_cell.angle_gamma   90.00
#
_symmetry.space_group_name_H-M   'P 1'
#
loop_
_entity.id
_entity.type
_entity.pdbx_description
1 polymer ?
#
loop_
_entity_poly.entity_id
_entity_poly.type
_entity_poly.pdbx_seq_one_letter_code
_entity_poly.pdbx_strand_id
1 'polypeptide(L)'
;MTSLIWGKGARKWLAALFACAALVMATAGCSDAEREEAAPTIEEIAEHISQAVNVSELKQGDAAKLQKLYHIAPEEVEGFMLLTSQSNVRADEILVLQVKDAADLGAIKENVQKRIEAQLVKFSDYRPDEATLVEEHVWKTKDRFALFAVSREAGQVERAFEEAFSLP
;
A
#
# COMPACT_ATOMS: atom_id res chain seq x y z
N MET A 1 -78.76 16.24 39.78
CA MET A 1 -77.89 16.57 40.92
C MET A 1 -76.78 15.53 40.98
N THR A 2 -75.56 15.91 40.60
CA THR A 2 -74.28 15.59 41.25
C THR A 2 -73.19 16.18 40.36
N SER A 3 -72.72 17.33 40.82
CA SER A 3 -71.58 18.10 40.34
C SER A 3 -70.25 17.40 40.61
N LEU A 4 -69.22 17.81 39.84
CA LEU A 4 -67.81 17.94 40.26
C LEU A 4 -67.12 16.58 40.57
N ILE A 5 -65.82 16.36 40.37
CA ILE A 5 -64.68 17.22 40.64
C ILE A 5 -63.54 16.82 39.67
N TRP A 6 -62.97 17.85 39.05
CA TRP A 6 -61.79 17.82 38.19
C TRP A 6 -60.51 17.59 39.02
N GLY A 7 -59.90 16.41 38.90
CA GLY A 7 -58.64 16.07 39.55
C GLY A 7 -57.43 16.57 38.75
N LYS A 8 -56.88 17.73 39.15
CA LYS A 8 -55.65 18.36 38.63
C LYS A 8 -54.35 17.56 38.88
N GLY A 9 -54.44 16.23 39.03
CA GLY A 9 -53.31 15.33 39.32
C GLY A 9 -52.63 14.77 38.07
N ALA A 10 -53.39 14.41 37.03
CA ALA A 10 -52.84 13.73 35.86
C ALA A 10 -51.91 14.60 35.00
N ARG A 11 -52.04 15.93 35.07
CA ARG A 11 -51.29 16.85 34.19
C ARG A 11 -49.83 17.04 34.59
N LYS A 12 -49.46 16.72 35.84
CA LYS A 12 -48.06 16.76 36.30
C LYS A 12 -47.30 15.48 35.96
N TRP A 13 -48.00 14.35 35.85
CA TRP A 13 -47.42 13.05 35.54
C TRP A 13 -47.32 12.79 34.03
N LEU A 14 -48.18 13.42 33.22
CA LEU A 14 -48.03 13.46 31.76
C LEU A 14 -46.84 14.31 31.29
N ALA A 15 -46.45 15.34 32.04
CA ALA A 15 -45.27 16.15 31.74
C ALA A 15 -43.95 15.42 32.10
N ALA A 16 -43.97 14.53 33.11
CA ALA A 16 -42.81 13.75 33.51
C ALA A 16 -42.50 12.60 32.52
N LEU A 17 -43.51 12.04 31.87
CA LEU A 17 -43.34 11.00 30.84
C LEU A 17 -42.82 11.56 29.50
N PHE A 18 -42.98 12.85 29.23
CA PHE A 18 -42.43 13.50 28.04
C PHE A 18 -40.98 14.00 28.23
N ALA A 19 -40.48 14.05 29.47
CA ALA A 19 -39.13 14.52 29.80
C ALA A 19 -38.07 13.40 29.76
N CYS A 20 -38.46 12.12 29.81
CA CYS A 20 -37.53 10.98 29.70
C CYS A 20 -37.38 10.42 28.28
N ALA A 21 -38.30 10.73 27.35
CA ALA A 21 -38.21 10.26 25.97
C ALA A 21 -37.26 11.10 25.08
N ALA A 22 -36.74 12.22 25.60
CA ALA A 22 -35.83 13.11 24.88
C ALA A 22 -34.34 12.86 25.19
N LEU A 23 -33.98 11.79 25.91
CA LEU A 23 -32.60 11.54 26.35
C LEU A 23 -31.93 10.26 25.81
N VAL A 24 -32.54 9.55 24.84
CA VAL A 24 -32.00 8.26 24.32
C VAL A 24 -31.69 8.27 22.81
N MET A 25 -31.89 9.39 22.10
CA MET A 25 -31.62 9.46 20.64
C MET A 25 -30.27 10.10 20.27
N ALA A 26 -29.22 9.89 21.07
CA ALA A 26 -27.89 10.44 20.77
C ALA A 26 -26.79 9.39 20.50
N THR A 27 -27.10 8.11 20.36
CA THR A 27 -26.07 7.08 20.10
C THR A 27 -26.52 5.96 19.16
N ALA A 28 -26.97 6.33 17.95
CA ALA A 28 -26.98 5.40 16.81
C ALA A 28 -26.55 6.12 15.53
N GLY A 29 -25.61 7.06 15.68
CA GLY A 29 -24.86 7.67 14.60
C GLY A 29 -23.39 7.27 14.68
N CYS A 30 -23.10 6.00 14.94
CA CYS A 30 -21.89 5.39 14.39
C CYS A 30 -22.20 5.23 12.90
N SER A 31 -22.12 6.33 12.15
CA SER A 31 -21.70 6.17 10.77
C SER A 31 -20.30 5.58 10.89
N ASP A 32 -20.17 4.29 10.61
CA ASP A 32 -18.97 3.80 9.93
C ASP A 32 -18.86 4.66 8.66
N ALA A 33 -18.33 5.87 8.82
CA ALA A 33 -17.45 6.39 7.83
C ALA A 33 -16.34 5.35 7.86
N GLU A 34 -16.40 4.39 6.94
CA GLU A 34 -15.23 3.69 6.46
C GLU A 34 -14.16 4.76 6.40
N ARG A 35 -13.29 4.75 7.40
CA ARG A 35 -12.04 5.47 7.34
C ARG A 35 -11.34 4.70 6.24
N GLU A 36 -11.53 5.16 5.01
CA GLU A 36 -10.61 4.84 3.93
C GLU A 36 -9.28 5.38 4.46
N GLU A 37 -8.55 4.52 5.18
CA GLU A 37 -7.19 4.83 5.60
C GLU A 37 -6.47 5.19 4.31
N ALA A 38 -5.97 6.43 4.25
CA ALA A 38 -5.33 6.92 3.05
C ALA A 38 -4.19 5.95 2.72
N ALA A 39 -4.17 5.43 1.50
CA ALA A 39 -3.11 4.53 1.06
C ALA A 39 -1.74 5.19 1.33
N PRO A 40 -0.72 4.42 1.74
CA PRO A 40 0.60 4.96 2.03
C PRO A 40 1.20 5.59 0.77
N THR A 41 1.98 6.64 0.97
CA THR A 41 2.80 7.27 -0.05
C THR A 41 3.97 6.37 -0.44
N ILE A 42 4.55 6.60 -1.62
CA ILE A 42 5.77 5.90 -2.05
C ILE A 42 6.91 6.13 -1.06
N GLU A 43 7.00 7.33 -0.49
CA GLU A 43 8.00 7.69 0.52
C GLU A 43 7.85 6.87 1.80
N GLU A 44 6.63 6.68 2.29
CA GLU A 44 6.35 5.84 3.46
C GLU A 44 6.69 4.37 3.19
N ILE A 45 6.30 3.83 2.03
CA ILE A 45 6.67 2.46 1.63
C ILE A 45 8.19 2.32 1.52
N ALA A 46 8.86 3.29 0.91
CA ALA A 46 10.30 3.31 0.72
C ALA A 46 11.04 3.34 2.06
N GLU A 47 10.58 4.16 3.01
CA GLU A 47 11.11 4.21 4.36
C GLU A 47 10.93 2.87 5.08
N HIS A 48 9.73 2.28 5.01
CA HIS A 48 9.45 1.00 5.66
C HIS A 48 10.35 -0.13 5.14
N ILE A 49 10.50 -0.22 3.82
CA ILE A 49 11.42 -1.20 3.20
C ILE A 49 12.86 -0.93 3.62
N SER A 50 13.30 0.34 3.61
CA SER A 50 14.68 0.71 3.95
C SER A 50 15.03 0.47 5.42
N GLN A 51 14.04 0.45 6.32
CA GLN A 51 14.20 0.07 7.72
C GLN A 51 14.22 -1.46 7.91
N ALA A 52 13.55 -2.21 7.03
CA ALA A 52 13.42 -3.66 7.14
C ALA A 52 14.60 -4.45 6.57
N VAL A 53 15.31 -3.92 5.55
CA VAL A 53 16.42 -4.62 4.88
C VAL A 53 17.64 -3.74 4.69
N ASN A 54 18.80 -4.36 4.47
CA ASN A 54 20.03 -3.59 4.22
C ASN A 54 20.07 -3.04 2.78
N VAL A 55 19.84 -1.74 2.64
CA VAL A 55 19.91 -1.03 1.35
C VAL A 55 21.26 -0.30 1.11
N SER A 56 22.27 -0.49 1.97
CA SER A 56 23.54 0.28 1.90
C SER A 56 24.33 0.08 0.60
N GLU A 57 24.24 -1.12 0.03
CA GLU A 57 24.91 -1.50 -1.23
C GLU A 57 24.05 -1.22 -2.46
N LEU A 58 22.86 -0.64 -2.27
CA LEU A 58 21.98 -0.20 -3.34
C LEU A 58 22.15 1.30 -3.59
N LYS A 59 21.76 1.73 -4.78
CA LYS A 59 21.74 3.13 -5.18
C LYS A 59 20.38 3.46 -5.77
N GLN A 60 19.85 4.61 -5.37
CA GLN A 60 18.62 5.14 -5.93
C GLN A 60 18.77 5.46 -7.42
N GLY A 61 17.84 4.92 -8.21
CA GLY A 61 17.66 5.22 -9.61
C GLY A 61 16.71 6.40 -9.79
N ASP A 62 16.98 7.19 -10.83
CA ASP A 62 16.13 8.28 -11.26
C ASP A 62 15.15 7.83 -12.37
N ALA A 63 14.33 8.77 -12.83
CA ALA A 63 13.30 8.51 -13.84
C ALA A 63 13.92 8.09 -15.19
N ALA A 64 15.11 8.61 -15.52
CA ALA A 64 15.86 8.19 -16.70
C ALA A 64 16.30 6.72 -16.61
N LYS A 65 16.70 6.28 -15.41
CA LYS A 65 17.05 4.89 -15.15
C LYS A 65 15.83 3.98 -15.16
N LEU A 66 14.69 4.40 -14.60
CA LEU A 66 13.43 3.68 -14.70
C LEU A 66 13.06 3.43 -16.17
N GLN A 67 13.04 4.49 -16.98
CA GLN A 67 12.74 4.38 -18.41
C GLN A 67 13.74 3.50 -19.16
N LYS A 68 15.04 3.62 -18.85
CA LYS A 68 16.07 2.81 -19.51
C LYS A 68 15.96 1.32 -19.18
N LEU A 69 15.70 0.98 -17.93
CA LEU A 69 15.73 -0.42 -17.46
C LEU A 69 14.40 -1.15 -17.68
N TYR A 70 13.29 -0.43 -17.55
CA TYR A 70 11.95 -1.01 -17.59
C TYR A 70 11.10 -0.52 -18.75
N HIS A 71 11.56 0.45 -19.54
CA HIS A 71 10.75 1.08 -20.59
C HIS A 71 9.44 1.70 -20.06
N ILE A 72 9.45 2.14 -18.80
CA ILE A 72 8.34 2.85 -18.16
C ILE A 72 8.67 4.34 -18.18
N ALA A 73 7.86 5.14 -18.86
CA ALA A 73 8.01 6.58 -18.85
C ALA A 73 7.55 7.16 -17.50
N PRO A 74 8.19 8.24 -17.00
CA PRO A 74 7.83 8.82 -15.70
C PRO A 74 6.37 9.25 -15.60
N GLU A 75 5.77 9.67 -16.72
CA GLU A 75 4.36 10.07 -16.83
C GLU A 75 3.37 8.89 -16.77
N GLU A 76 3.80 7.64 -16.86
CA GLU A 76 2.94 6.46 -16.72
C GLU A 76 2.65 6.12 -15.25
N VAL A 77 3.43 6.68 -14.33
CA VAL A 77 3.32 6.42 -12.89
C VAL A 77 3.08 7.72 -12.11
N GLU A 78 2.47 7.62 -10.94
CA GLU A 78 2.32 8.72 -9.99
C GLU A 78 3.59 8.90 -9.14
N GLY A 79 4.29 7.81 -8.86
CA GLY A 79 5.51 7.80 -8.06
C GLY A 79 6.24 6.47 -8.14
N PHE A 80 7.52 6.47 -7.77
CA PHE A 80 8.31 5.25 -7.71
C PHE A 80 9.50 5.37 -6.77
N MET A 81 9.94 4.22 -6.25
CA MET A 81 11.26 4.03 -5.67
C MET A 81 11.98 2.96 -6.49
N LEU A 82 13.16 3.29 -7.03
CA LEU A 82 14.03 2.33 -7.69
C LEU A 82 15.37 2.28 -6.96
N LEU A 83 15.73 1.11 -6.44
CA LEU A 83 17.03 0.84 -5.84
C LEU A 83 17.69 -0.28 -6.64
N THR A 84 18.92 -0.07 -7.10
CA THR A 84 19.69 -1.10 -7.82
C THR A 84 21.07 -1.24 -7.19
N SER A 85 21.69 -2.41 -7.29
CA SER A 85 23.05 -2.58 -6.78
C SER A 85 24.03 -1.53 -7.32
N GLN A 86 24.91 -1.06 -6.44
CA GLN A 86 26.07 -0.24 -6.81
C GLN A 86 27.09 -1.04 -7.65
N SER A 87 27.05 -2.37 -7.58
CA SER A 87 27.96 -3.26 -8.28
C SER A 87 27.30 -3.90 -9.50
N ASN A 88 27.98 -3.84 -10.65
CA ASN A 88 27.48 -4.45 -11.89
C ASN A 88 27.47 -5.99 -11.87
N VAL A 89 28.07 -6.61 -10.85
CA VAL A 89 28.13 -8.08 -10.67
C VAL A 89 27.12 -8.61 -9.65
N ARG A 90 26.21 -7.76 -9.16
CA ARG A 90 25.12 -8.14 -8.26
C ARG A 90 23.78 -7.87 -8.94
N ALA A 91 22.81 -8.75 -8.70
CA ALA A 91 21.46 -8.62 -9.26
C ALA A 91 20.51 -7.83 -8.35
N ASP A 92 20.92 -7.54 -7.10
CA ASP A 92 20.05 -6.91 -6.10
C ASP A 92 19.37 -5.63 -6.64
N GLU A 93 18.05 -5.63 -6.58
CA GLU A 93 17.19 -4.61 -7.17
C GLU A 93 15.84 -4.60 -6.45
N ILE A 94 15.34 -3.41 -6.11
CA ILE A 94 14.01 -3.19 -5.53
C ILE A 94 13.35 -2.07 -6.31
N LEU A 95 12.15 -2.33 -6.83
CA LEU A 95 11.31 -1.36 -7.51
C LEU A 95 9.93 -1.36 -6.87
N VAL A 96 9.51 -0.19 -6.39
CA VAL A 96 8.12 0.08 -6.00
C VAL A 96 7.56 1.13 -6.94
N LEU A 97 6.37 0.90 -7.47
CA LEU A 97 5.67 1.80 -8.40
C LEU A 97 4.25 2.07 -7.88
N GLN A 98 3.76 3.28 -8.09
CA GLN A 98 2.36 3.63 -7.98
C GLN A 98 1.85 4.06 -9.35
N VAL A 99 0.91 3.32 -9.92
CA VAL A 99 0.28 3.65 -11.21
C VAL A 99 -0.94 4.56 -11.02
N LYS A 100 -1.35 5.23 -12.10
CA LYS A 100 -2.56 6.06 -12.10
C LYS A 100 -3.82 5.21 -12.03
N ASP A 101 -3.85 4.12 -12.80
CA ASP A 101 -4.94 3.15 -12.85
C ASP A 101 -4.40 1.73 -12.61
N ALA A 102 -5.04 0.96 -11.73
CA ALA A 102 -4.65 -0.41 -11.45
C ALA A 102 -4.69 -1.33 -12.70
N ALA A 103 -5.47 -0.96 -13.73
CA ALA A 103 -5.47 -1.65 -15.01
C ALA A 103 -4.11 -1.65 -15.73
N ASP A 104 -3.25 -0.65 -15.46
CA ASP A 104 -1.93 -0.53 -16.09
C ASP A 104 -0.90 -1.52 -15.52
N LEU A 105 -1.17 -2.12 -14.35
CA LEU A 105 -0.26 -3.07 -13.69
C LEU A 105 0.07 -4.30 -14.55
N GLY A 106 -0.83 -4.69 -15.45
CA GLY A 106 -0.57 -5.76 -16.42
C GLY A 106 0.57 -5.41 -17.38
N ALA A 107 0.54 -4.22 -17.98
CA ALA A 107 1.58 -3.75 -18.88
C ALA A 107 2.91 -3.51 -18.15
N ILE A 108 2.86 -2.97 -16.92
CA ILE A 108 4.04 -2.84 -16.07
C ILE A 108 4.69 -4.20 -15.79
N LYS A 109 3.88 -5.24 -15.52
CA LYS A 109 4.39 -6.59 -15.28
C LYS A 109 5.14 -7.15 -16.49
N GLU A 110 4.64 -6.94 -17.71
CA GLU A 110 5.33 -7.36 -18.93
C GLU A 110 6.70 -6.68 -19.10
N ASN A 111 6.77 -5.40 -18.75
CA ASN A 111 8.02 -4.63 -18.76
C ASN A 111 9.03 -5.14 -17.71
N VAL A 112 8.55 -5.50 -16.51
CA VAL A 112 9.35 -6.14 -15.47
C VAL A 112 9.82 -7.54 -15.91
N GLN A 113 8.98 -8.31 -16.61
CA GLN A 113 9.38 -9.61 -17.16
C GLN A 113 10.54 -9.49 -18.16
N LYS A 114 10.51 -8.50 -19.06
CA LYS A 114 11.64 -8.22 -19.96
C LYS A 114 12.92 -7.88 -19.20
N ARG A 115 12.80 -7.15 -18.08
CA ARG A 115 13.93 -6.84 -17.19
C ARG A 115 14.50 -8.11 -16.54
N ILE A 116 13.64 -9.01 -16.06
CA ILE A 116 14.00 -10.30 -15.47
C ILE A 116 14.75 -11.14 -16.52
N GLU A 117 14.19 -11.31 -17.72
CA GLU A 117 14.81 -12.07 -18.81
C GLU A 117 16.20 -11.53 -19.17
N ALA A 118 16.34 -10.20 -19.29
CA ALA A 118 17.61 -9.56 -19.58
C ALA A 118 18.65 -9.78 -18.45
N GLN A 119 18.21 -9.80 -17.19
CA GLN A 119 19.08 -10.11 -16.07
C GLN A 119 19.50 -11.59 -16.04
N LEU A 120 18.58 -12.51 -16.32
CA LEU A 120 18.89 -13.95 -16.42
C LEU A 120 19.95 -14.20 -17.49
N VAL A 121 19.76 -13.68 -18.71
CA VAL A 121 20.77 -13.77 -19.78
C VAL A 121 22.12 -13.22 -19.33
N LYS A 122 22.13 -12.11 -18.59
CA LYS A 122 23.37 -11.48 -18.10
C LYS A 122 24.09 -12.35 -17.05
N PHE A 123 23.35 -12.96 -16.13
CA PHE A 123 23.94 -13.60 -14.95
C PHE A 123 24.09 -15.12 -15.07
N SER A 124 23.30 -15.82 -15.89
CA SER A 124 23.34 -17.29 -15.98
C SER A 124 24.72 -17.85 -16.33
N ASP A 125 25.44 -17.20 -17.26
CA ASP A 125 26.75 -17.68 -17.72
C ASP A 125 27.90 -17.25 -16.79
N TYR A 126 27.74 -16.17 -16.03
CA TYR A 126 28.82 -15.52 -15.29
C TYR A 126 28.70 -15.68 -13.77
N ARG A 127 27.49 -15.63 -13.22
CA ARG A 127 27.18 -15.70 -11.78
C ARG A 127 25.83 -16.41 -11.54
N PRO A 128 25.81 -17.74 -11.57
CA PRO A 128 24.60 -18.55 -11.36
C PRO A 128 23.85 -18.23 -10.05
N ASP A 129 24.59 -17.93 -8.97
CA ASP A 129 24.00 -17.53 -7.68
C ASP A 129 23.15 -16.25 -7.80
N GLU A 130 23.56 -15.29 -8.63
CA GLU A 130 22.79 -14.06 -8.86
C GLU A 130 21.59 -14.35 -9.78
N ALA A 131 21.75 -15.21 -10.79
CA ALA A 131 20.64 -15.64 -11.62
C ALA A 131 19.55 -16.35 -10.80
N THR A 132 19.93 -17.16 -9.82
CA THR A 132 18.99 -17.82 -8.88
C THR A 132 18.14 -16.78 -8.14
N LEU A 133 18.74 -15.70 -7.64
CA LEU A 133 17.99 -14.62 -6.99
C LEU A 133 17.00 -13.94 -7.94
N VAL A 134 17.34 -13.82 -9.23
CA VAL A 134 16.46 -13.27 -10.26
C VAL A 134 15.30 -14.22 -10.57
N GLU A 135 15.55 -15.53 -10.60
CA GLU A 135 14.49 -16.54 -10.76
C GLU A 135 13.53 -16.51 -9.56
N GLU A 136 14.07 -16.35 -8.35
CA GLU A 136 13.33 -16.28 -7.08
C GLU A 136 12.75 -14.87 -6.77
N HIS A 137 12.74 -13.97 -7.75
CA HIS A 137 12.23 -12.61 -7.56
C HIS A 137 10.83 -12.57 -6.94
N VAL A 138 10.57 -11.52 -6.18
CA VAL A 138 9.22 -11.17 -5.71
C VAL A 138 8.56 -10.25 -6.73
N TRP A 139 7.32 -10.57 -7.09
CA TRP A 139 6.38 -9.67 -7.75
C TRP A 139 5.07 -9.62 -6.96
N LYS A 140 4.70 -8.43 -6.48
CA LYS A 140 3.47 -8.21 -5.70
C LYS A 140 2.74 -6.96 -6.15
N THR A 141 1.43 -6.96 -5.98
CA THR A 141 0.57 -5.82 -6.31
C THR A 141 -0.44 -5.62 -5.20
N LYS A 142 -0.71 -4.36 -4.85
CA LYS A 142 -1.77 -3.96 -3.92
C LYS A 142 -2.40 -2.67 -4.41
N ASP A 143 -3.69 -2.70 -4.70
CA ASP A 143 -4.43 -1.60 -5.30
C ASP A 143 -3.73 -1.05 -6.56
N ARG A 144 -3.21 0.18 -6.49
CA ARG A 144 -2.47 0.84 -7.59
C ARG A 144 -0.95 0.71 -7.46
N PHE A 145 -0.46 -0.13 -6.56
CA PHE A 145 0.96 -0.30 -6.27
C PHE A 145 1.48 -1.64 -6.76
N ALA A 146 2.74 -1.64 -7.18
CA ALA A 146 3.50 -2.85 -7.49
C ALA A 146 4.87 -2.84 -6.81
N LEU A 147 5.30 -4.02 -6.39
CA LEU A 147 6.64 -4.33 -5.92
C LEU A 147 7.28 -5.36 -6.86
N PHE A 148 8.51 -5.07 -7.28
CA PHE A 148 9.45 -6.04 -7.84
C PHE A 148 10.71 -6.04 -6.97
N ALA A 149 11.16 -7.20 -6.51
CA ALA A 149 12.38 -7.31 -5.73
C ALA A 149 13.21 -8.55 -6.07
N VAL A 150 14.51 -8.33 -6.29
CA VAL A 150 15.56 -9.34 -6.39
C VAL A 150 16.50 -9.09 -5.23
N SER A 151 16.56 -10.00 -4.26
CA SER A 151 17.44 -9.89 -3.11
C SER A 151 17.44 -11.21 -2.33
N ARG A 152 18.52 -11.46 -1.58
CA ARG A 152 18.50 -12.52 -0.54
C ARG A 152 17.47 -12.24 0.55
N GLU A 153 17.04 -10.99 0.70
CA GLU A 153 16.04 -10.55 1.68
C GLU A 153 14.68 -10.26 1.03
N ALA A 154 14.41 -10.77 -0.19
CA ALA A 154 13.19 -10.42 -0.94
C ALA A 154 11.89 -10.70 -0.16
N GLY A 155 11.82 -11.78 0.62
CA GLY A 155 10.67 -12.06 1.49
C GLY A 155 10.52 -11.08 2.67
N GLN A 156 11.59 -10.41 3.10
CA GLN A 156 11.50 -9.31 4.08
C GLN A 156 11.02 -8.02 3.40
N VAL A 157 11.50 -7.74 2.19
CA VAL A 157 11.02 -6.62 1.36
C VAL A 157 9.52 -6.76 1.09
N GLU A 158 9.07 -7.95 0.72
CA GLU A 158 7.65 -8.26 0.51
C GLU A 158 6.80 -7.94 1.74
N ARG A 159 7.21 -8.43 2.91
CA ARG A 159 6.47 -8.18 4.16
C ARG A 159 6.44 -6.69 4.50
N ALA A 160 7.56 -5.99 4.39
CA ALA A 160 7.62 -4.55 4.65
C ALA A 160 6.73 -3.76 3.70
N PHE A 161 6.65 -4.17 2.43
CA PHE A 161 5.72 -3.60 1.46
C PHE A 161 4.27 -3.83 1.87
N GLU A 162 3.88 -5.06 2.26
CA GLU A 162 2.51 -5.37 2.67
C GLU A 162 2.10 -4.66 3.97
N GLU A 163 3.00 -4.63 4.96
CA GLU A 163 2.81 -3.99 6.26
C GLU A 163 2.60 -2.48 6.14
N ALA A 164 3.23 -1.81 5.17
CA ALA A 164 3.04 -0.38 4.93
C ALA A 164 1.57 0.00 4.64
N PHE A 165 0.74 -0.94 4.16
CA PHE A 165 -0.69 -0.74 3.92
C PHE A 165 -1.58 -1.23 5.08
N SER A 166 -0.98 -1.59 6.22
CA SER A 166 -1.67 -2.03 7.44
C SER A 166 -1.26 -1.20 8.65
N LEU A 167 -0.50 -0.12 8.42
CA LEU A 167 -0.19 0.88 9.42
C LEU A 167 -1.41 1.81 9.62
N PRO A 168 -1.79 2.09 10.87
CA PRO A 168 -2.95 2.94 11.21
C PRO A 168 -2.72 4.44 10.98
#